data_AF-A0A1F5MFQ7-F1
#
_entry.id   AF-A0A1F5MFQ7-F1
#
_cell.length_a   1.000
_cell.length_b   1.000
_cell.length_c   1.000
_cell.angle_alpha   90.00
_cell.angle_beta   90.00
_cell.angle_gamma   90.00
#
_symmetry.space_group_name_H-M   'P 1'
#
loop_
_entity.id
_entity.type
_entity.pdbx_description
1 polymer ?
#
loop_
_entity_poly.entity_id
_entity_poly.type
_entity_poly.pdbx_seq_one_letter_code
_entity_poly.pdbx_strand_id
1 'polypeptide(L)'
;MTIIKKFDTTEPQRGFPKKYIGLIAICLFVLMLVEVWANNNVVTYGEKLERLSALAKTLSLENQVLENQIARQESISNVASKSAELGFSPPESIQYIRQ
;
A
#
# COMPACT_ATOMS: atom_id res chain seq x y z
N MET A 1 -49.08 -30.67 -68.14
CA MET A 1 -49.46 -30.75 -66.71
C MET A 1 -48.21 -30.50 -65.91
N THR A 2 -48.04 -29.28 -65.39
CA THR A 2 -46.76 -28.81 -64.82
C THR A 2 -46.85 -28.88 -63.30
N ILE A 3 -46.01 -29.71 -62.68
CA ILE A 3 -45.96 -29.85 -61.22
C ILE A 3 -45.07 -28.73 -60.67
N ILE A 4 -45.71 -27.72 -60.10
CA ILE A 4 -45.02 -26.64 -59.38
C ILE A 4 -44.69 -27.18 -57.98
N LYS A 5 -43.43 -27.57 -57.76
CA LYS A 5 -42.91 -27.82 -56.40
C LYS A 5 -42.86 -26.47 -55.67
N LYS A 6 -43.76 -26.26 -54.70
CA LYS A 6 -43.57 -25.21 -53.70
C LYS A 6 -42.43 -25.64 -52.79
N PHE A 7 -41.29 -24.98 -52.93
CA PHE A 7 -40.24 -25.01 -51.93
C PHE A 7 -40.66 -24.05 -50.84
N ASP A 8 -41.17 -24.58 -49.73
CA ASP A 8 -41.36 -23.80 -48.52
C ASP A 8 -39.96 -23.40 -48.01
N THR A 9 -39.60 -22.14 -48.20
CA THR A 9 -38.45 -21.52 -47.53
C THR A 9 -38.78 -21.39 -46.06
N THR A 10 -38.47 -22.41 -45.28
CA THR A 10 -38.40 -22.30 -43.82
C THR A 10 -37.16 -21.47 -43.49
N GLU A 11 -37.32 -20.18 -43.27
CA GLU A 11 -36.26 -19.33 -42.76
C GLU A 11 -35.72 -19.92 -41.44
N PRO A 12 -34.41 -20.20 -41.32
CA PRO A 12 -33.87 -20.65 -40.05
C PRO A 12 -33.85 -19.43 -39.12
N GLN A 13 -34.82 -19.33 -38.21
CA GLN A 13 -34.72 -18.43 -37.07
C GLN A 13 -33.55 -18.87 -36.18
N ARG A 14 -32.33 -18.44 -36.53
CA ARG A 14 -31.15 -18.52 -35.67
C ARG A 14 -31.26 -17.44 -34.58
N GLY A 15 -32.26 -17.57 -33.72
CA GLY A 15 -32.29 -16.87 -32.45
C GLY A 15 -31.32 -17.55 -31.50
N PHE A 16 -30.44 -16.77 -30.85
CA PHE A 16 -29.62 -17.29 -29.76
C PHE A 16 -30.53 -17.99 -28.73
N PRO A 17 -30.18 -19.20 -28.27
CA PRO A 17 -31.06 -19.93 -27.37
C PRO A 17 -31.26 -19.10 -26.10
N LYS A 18 -32.52 -18.85 -25.71
CA LYS A 18 -32.90 -18.03 -24.54
C LYS A 18 -32.18 -18.44 -23.24
N LYS A 19 -31.72 -19.70 -23.17
CA LYS A 19 -30.89 -20.26 -22.09
C LYS A 19 -29.55 -19.52 -21.91
N TYR A 20 -28.89 -19.11 -22.99
CA TYR A 20 -27.62 -18.38 -22.93
C TYR A 20 -27.80 -16.94 -22.46
N ILE A 21 -28.92 -16.30 -22.82
CA ILE A 21 -29.26 -14.96 -22.34
C ILE A 21 -29.47 -14.95 -20.83
N GLY A 22 -30.18 -15.97 -20.28
CA GLY A 22 -30.32 -16.12 -18.82
C GLY A 22 -28.99 -16.36 -18.12
N LEU A 23 -28.12 -17.19 -18.69
CA LEU A 23 -26.80 -17.47 -18.12
C LEU A 23 -25.90 -16.23 -18.12
N ILE A 24 -25.93 -15.42 -19.18
CA ILE A 24 -25.21 -14.14 -19.24
C ILE A 24 -25.74 -13.17 -18.18
N ALA A 25 -27.06 -13.06 -18.01
CA ALA A 25 -27.64 -12.18 -17.00
C ALA A 25 -27.23 -12.57 -15.57
N ILE A 26 -27.22 -13.87 -15.25
CA ILE A 26 -26.73 -14.38 -13.96
C ILE A 26 -25.23 -14.10 -13.78
N CYS A 27 -24.44 -14.33 -14.83
CA CYS A 27 -23.00 -14.08 -14.78
C CYS A 27 -22.69 -12.59 -14.52
N LEU A 28 -23.40 -11.68 -15.21
CA LEU A 28 -23.28 -10.24 -14.98
C LEU A 28 -23.71 -9.85 -13.56
N PHE A 29 -24.76 -10.46 -13.03
CA PHE A 29 -25.20 -10.19 -11.66
C PHE A 29 -24.15 -10.63 -10.63
N VAL A 30 -23.53 -11.80 -10.82
CA VAL A 30 -22.45 -12.26 -9.94
C VAL A 30 -21.23 -11.36 -10.05
N LEU A 31 -20.84 -10.93 -11.26
CA LEU A 31 -19.73 -10.00 -11.45
C LEU A 31 -19.98 -8.67 -10.76
N MET A 32 -21.20 -8.14 -10.82
CA MET A 32 -21.59 -6.93 -10.11
C MET A 32 -21.42 -7.08 -8.58
N LEU A 33 -21.84 -8.22 -8.02
CA LEU A 33 -21.63 -8.49 -6.58
C LEU A 33 -20.15 -8.57 -6.21
N VAL A 34 -19.34 -9.21 -7.07
CA VAL A 34 -17.89 -9.31 -6.87
C VAL A 34 -17.24 -7.93 -6.93
N GLU A 35 -17.66 -7.06 -7.86
CA GLU A 35 -17.12 -5.70 -7.99
C GLU A 35 -17.42 -4.86 -6.74
N VAL A 36 -18.65 -4.91 -6.23
CA VAL A 36 -19.03 -4.22 -4.99
C VAL A 36 -18.25 -4.77 -3.79
N TRP A 37 -18.11 -6.10 -3.70
CA TRP A 37 -17.35 -6.73 -2.62
C TRP A 37 -15.87 -6.34 -2.69
N ALA A 38 -15.26 -6.40 -3.86
CA ALA A 38 -13.86 -6.05 -4.08
C ALA A 38 -13.62 -4.58 -3.76
N ASN A 39 -14.47 -3.67 -4.21
CA ASN A 39 -14.33 -2.24 -3.94
C ASN A 39 -14.40 -1.95 -2.43
N ASN A 40 -15.37 -2.53 -1.72
CA ASN A 40 -15.47 -2.37 -0.27
C ASN A 40 -14.25 -2.96 0.47
N ASN A 41 -13.74 -4.10 0.01
CA ASN A 41 -12.56 -4.72 0.62
C ASN A 41 -11.29 -3.92 0.35
N VAL A 42 -11.09 -3.43 -0.86
CA VAL A 42 -9.93 -2.60 -1.22
C VAL A 42 -9.90 -1.32 -0.39
N VAL A 43 -11.05 -0.66 -0.18
CA VAL A 43 -11.12 0.51 0.70
C VAL A 43 -10.75 0.15 2.14
N THR A 44 -11.36 -0.92 2.67
CA THR A 44 -11.18 -1.33 4.07
C THR A 44 -9.76 -1.84 4.39
N TYR A 45 -9.17 -2.62 3.48
CA TYR A 45 -7.83 -3.17 3.66
C TYR A 45 -6.75 -2.22 3.17
N GLY A 46 -7.03 -1.42 2.14
CA GLY A 46 -6.10 -0.41 1.62
C GLY A 46 -5.75 0.62 2.68
N GLU A 47 -6.74 1.17 3.39
CA GLU A 47 -6.49 2.12 4.47
C GLU A 47 -5.67 1.49 5.61
N LYS A 48 -5.96 0.24 5.97
CA LYS A 48 -5.19 -0.46 7.01
C LYS A 48 -3.74 -0.69 6.58
N LEU A 49 -3.51 -1.09 5.33
CA LEU A 49 -2.17 -1.32 4.79
C LEU A 49 -1.38 -0.01 4.68
N GLU A 50 -2.04 1.07 4.26
CA GLU A 50 -1.43 2.40 4.20
C GLU A 50 -1.02 2.90 5.58
N ARG A 51 -1.90 2.78 6.59
CA ARG A 51 -1.56 3.09 7.98
C ARG A 51 -0.39 2.25 8.46
N LEU A 52 -0.40 0.94 8.20
CA LEU A 52 0.68 0.05 8.63
C LEU A 52 2.02 0.42 7.97
N SER A 53 1.99 0.77 6.68
CA SER A 53 3.16 1.24 5.94
C SER A 53 3.69 2.57 6.50
N ALA A 54 2.80 3.51 6.83
CA ALA A 54 3.16 4.77 7.44
C ALA A 54 3.82 4.56 8.81
N LEU A 55 3.24 3.73 9.68
CA LEU A 55 3.84 3.40 10.98
C LEU A 55 5.22 2.75 10.83
N ALA A 56 5.38 1.81 9.90
CA ALA A 56 6.67 1.18 9.64
C ALA A 56 7.73 2.19 9.19
N LYS A 57 7.34 3.15 8.35
CA LYS A 57 8.22 4.25 7.90
C LYS A 57 8.62 5.15 9.06
N THR A 58 7.67 5.54 9.90
CA THR A 58 7.94 6.38 11.09
C THR A 58 8.90 5.67 12.05
N LEU A 59 8.65 4.39 12.35
CA LEU A 59 9.52 3.61 13.23
C LEU A 59 10.94 3.49 12.66
N SER A 60 11.07 3.29 11.35
CA SER A 60 12.39 3.26 10.70
C SER A 60 13.11 4.61 10.80
N LEU A 61 12.40 5.73 10.69
CA LEU A 61 12.99 7.05 10.83
C LEU A 61 13.40 7.33 12.28
N GLU A 62 12.57 6.96 13.26
CA GLU A 62 12.89 7.09 14.69
C GLU A 62 14.16 6.30 15.04
N ASN A 63 14.29 5.07 14.55
CA ASN A 63 15.51 4.28 14.75
C ASN A 63 16.75 4.97 14.17
N GLN A 64 16.67 5.49 12.94
CA GLN A 64 17.79 6.23 12.34
C GLN A 64 18.16 7.48 13.13
N VAL A 65 17.17 8.20 13.67
CA VAL A 65 17.43 9.37 14.53
C VAL A 65 18.14 8.94 15.81
N LEU A 66 17.69 7.86 16.45
CA LEU A 66 18.31 7.32 17.65
C LEU A 66 19.75 6.84 17.41
N GLU A 67 19.99 6.10 16.32
CA GLU A 67 21.33 5.67 15.91
C GLU A 67 22.28 6.87 15.72
N ASN A 68 21.80 7.93 15.06
CA ASN A 68 22.58 9.15 14.89
C ASN A 68 22.88 9.86 16.21
N GLN A 69 21.92 9.88 17.16
CA GLN A 69 22.14 10.45 18.48
C GLN A 69 23.18 9.65 19.28
N ILE A 70 23.10 8.32 19.24
CA ILE A 70 24.07 7.42 19.87
C ILE A 70 25.46 7.67 19.27
N ALA A 71 25.60 7.68 17.95
CA ALA A 71 26.87 7.92 17.28
C ALA A 71 27.47 9.30 17.64
N ARG A 72 26.64 10.35 17.76
CA ARG A 72 27.09 11.66 18.24
C ARG A 72 27.58 11.61 19.68
N GLN A 73 26.84 10.97 20.57
CA GLN A 73 27.21 10.86 21.98
C GLN A 73 28.50 10.05 22.15
N GLU A 74 28.66 8.96 21.41
CA GLU A 74 29.88 8.16 21.39
C GLU A 74 31.06 8.95 20.84
N SER A 75 30.85 9.72 19.76
CA SER A 75 31.89 10.61 19.22
C SER A 75 32.34 11.65 20.25
N ILE A 76 31.40 12.29 20.96
CA ILE A 76 31.73 13.26 22.02
C ILE A 76 32.48 12.57 23.15
N SER A 77 32.02 11.41 23.59
CA SER A 77 32.67 10.62 24.65
C SER A 77 34.10 10.23 24.26
N ASN A 78 34.31 9.78 23.02
CA ASN A 78 35.63 9.42 22.53
C ASN A 78 36.57 10.63 22.48
N VAL A 79 36.09 11.78 22.00
CA VAL A 79 36.85 13.04 22.01
C VAL A 79 37.20 13.46 23.43
N ALA A 80 36.25 13.36 24.37
CA ALA A 80 36.49 13.68 25.77
C ALA A 80 37.54 12.75 26.39
N SER A 81 37.45 11.45 26.13
CA SER A 81 38.43 10.46 26.61
C SER A 81 39.82 10.71 26.03
N LYS A 82 39.93 10.99 24.72
CA LYS A 82 41.22 11.31 24.08
C LYS A 82 41.79 12.63 24.57
N SER A 83 40.95 13.62 24.83
CA SER A 83 41.38 14.90 25.40
C SER A 83 41.87 14.73 26.85
N ALA A 84 41.21 13.89 27.64
CA ALA A 84 41.65 13.55 28.99
C ALA A 84 42.98 12.79 29.01
N GLU A 85 43.20 11.84 28.09
CA GLU A 85 44.50 11.18 27.89
C GLU A 85 45.62 12.18 27.56
N LEU A 86 45.30 13.26 26.86
CA LEU A 86 46.23 14.35 26.53
C LEU A 86 46.40 15.37 27.66
N GLY A 87 45.77 15.16 28.82
CA GLY A 87 45.89 16.02 29.99
C GLY A 87 44.97 17.26 30.00
N PHE A 88 43.99 17.33 29.09
CA PHE A 88 42.99 18.40 29.11
C PHE A 88 41.91 18.10 30.15
N SER A 89 41.64 19.08 31.02
CA SER A 89 40.53 19.06 31.96
C SER A 89 39.21 19.35 31.25
N PRO A 90 38.07 18.80 31.73
CA PRO A 90 36.76 19.23 31.25
C PRO A 90 36.59 20.75 31.46
N PRO A 91 35.92 21.46 30.53
CA PRO A 91 35.76 22.90 30.63
C PRO A 91 34.96 23.26 31.90
N GLU A 92 35.62 23.91 32.85
CA GLU A 92 34.92 24.56 33.96
C GLU A 92 34.09 25.72 33.40
N SER A 93 32.82 25.82 33.78
CA SER A 93 32.02 26.98 33.38
C SER A 93 32.62 28.21 34.06
N ILE A 94 33.35 29.02 33.31
CA ILE A 94 33.80 30.32 33.78
C ILE A 94 32.51 31.14 33.96
N GLN A 95 32.00 31.20 35.19
CA GLN A 95 30.99 32.18 35.54
C GLN A 95 31.68 33.53 35.38
N TYR A 96 31.41 34.21 34.27
CA TYR A 96 31.76 35.61 34.12
C TYR A 96 30.99 36.36 35.21
N ILE A 97 31.66 36.62 36.32
CA ILE A 97 31.17 37.48 37.40
C ILE A 97 30.90 38.84 36.73
N ARG A 98 29.62 39.13 36.46
CA ARG A 98 29.14 40.51 36.31
C ARG A 98 29.08 41.09 37.72
N GLN A 99 30.08 41.90 38.06
CA GLN A 99 29.92 42.94 39.08
C GLN A 99 29.05 44.07 38.50
#